data_AF-A0A3B9QIS2-F1
#
_entry.id   AF-A0A3B9QIS2-F1
#
_cell.length_a   1.000
_cell.length_b   1.000
_cell.length_c   1.000
_cell.angle_alpha   90.00
_cell.angle_beta   90.00
_cell.angle_gamma   90.00
#
_symmetry.space_group_name_H-M   'P 1'
#
loop_
_entity.id
_entity.type
_entity.pdbx_description
1 polymer ?
#
loop_
_entity_poly.entity_id
_entity_poly.type
_entity_poly.pdbx_seq_one_letter_code
_entity_poly.pdbx_strand_id
1 'polypeptide(L)'
;MTITQSDLETVRSAVGSVKDPEYPDLTINQLGILENVVIDASSIRVDLVPTILGCPALGIIEEDVKAAARGLGHEVAVRFCRSPVWTPDRISEDAQQILANEYTIAITPRSGRTQCPVCGTTSLEKRSDVGPTACRSVHWCANCRNPI
;
A
#
# COMPACT_ATOMS: atom_id res chain seq x y z
N MET A 1 28.87 5.40 13.32
CA MET A 1 28.50 4.12 12.70
C MET A 1 28.44 4.36 11.20
N THR A 2 29.24 3.63 10.42
CA THR A 2 29.18 3.71 8.95
C THR A 2 28.03 2.82 8.52
N ILE A 3 26.92 3.39 8.06
CA ILE A 3 25.79 2.62 7.52
C ILE A 3 26.28 1.98 6.21
N THR A 4 26.19 0.66 6.11
CA THR A 4 26.60 -0.08 4.92
C THR A 4 25.41 -0.32 3.98
N GLN A 5 25.70 -0.70 2.73
CA GLN A 5 24.66 -1.10 1.77
C GLN A 5 23.82 -2.28 2.29
N SER A 6 24.45 -3.22 3.00
CA SER A 6 23.78 -4.39 3.59
C SER A 6 22.81 -4.01 4.72
N ASP A 7 23.14 -2.99 5.51
CA ASP A 7 22.23 -2.46 6.53
C ASP A 7 20.99 -1.84 5.87
N LEU A 8 21.19 -1.11 4.76
CA LEU A 8 20.10 -0.48 4.02
C LEU A 8 19.12 -1.52 3.45
N GLU A 9 19.63 -2.62 2.88
CA GLU A 9 18.79 -3.71 2.37
C GLU A 9 18.01 -4.41 3.48
N THR A 10 18.64 -4.62 4.63
CA THR A 10 17.99 -5.22 5.81
C THR A 10 16.87 -4.32 6.33
N VAL A 11 17.14 -3.02 6.47
CA VAL A 11 16.13 -2.03 6.88
C VAL A 11 15.02 -1.94 5.85
N ARG A 12 15.33 -1.91 4.56
CA ARG A 12 14.34 -1.90 3.49
C ARG A 12 13.42 -3.12 3.55
N SER A 13 13.96 -4.31 3.78
CA SER A 13 13.19 -5.54 3.92
C SER A 13 12.26 -5.49 5.14
N ALA A 14 12.77 -5.05 6.29
CA ALA A 14 11.99 -4.95 7.53
C ALA A 14 10.87 -3.91 7.43
N VAL A 15 11.20 -2.71 6.95
CA VAL A 15 10.22 -1.63 6.72
C VAL A 15 9.20 -2.05 5.68
N GLY A 16 9.63 -2.67 4.58
CA GLY A 16 8.74 -3.18 3.53
C GLY A 16 7.79 -4.30 3.99
N SER A 17 8.10 -4.96 5.10
CA SER A 17 7.28 -6.02 5.70
C SER A 17 6.23 -5.50 6.69
N VAL A 18 6.23 -4.19 6.99
CA VAL A 18 5.19 -3.55 7.81
C VAL A 18 3.82 -3.77 7.18
N LYS A 19 2.86 -4.18 8.00
CA LYS A 19 1.49 -4.46 7.58
C LYS A 19 0.69 -3.17 7.43
N ASP A 20 -0.25 -3.16 6.49
CA ASP A 20 -1.20 -2.07 6.36
C ASP A 20 -2.28 -2.19 7.46
N PRO A 21 -2.62 -1.11 8.17
CA PRO A 21 -3.60 -1.15 9.25
C PRO A 21 -5.04 -1.37 8.74
N GLU A 22 -5.33 -1.07 7.47
CA GLU A 22 -6.63 -1.37 6.84
C GLU A 22 -6.66 -2.78 6.23
N TYR A 23 -5.51 -3.30 5.78
CA TYR A 23 -5.35 -4.63 5.17
C TYR A 23 -4.23 -5.44 5.87
N PRO A 24 -4.52 -6.09 7.00
CA PRO A 24 -3.51 -6.78 7.81
C PRO A 24 -2.77 -7.91 7.09
N ASP A 25 -3.34 -8.47 6.03
CA ASP A 25 -2.71 -9.51 5.21
C ASP A 25 -1.63 -8.95 4.28
N LEU A 26 -1.68 -7.65 3.97
CA LEU A 26 -0.81 -6.99 3.00
C LEU A 26 0.25 -6.13 3.67
N THR A 27 1.40 -6.04 3.01
CA THR A 27 2.50 -5.16 3.44
C THR A 27 2.51 -3.84 2.67
N ILE A 28 3.17 -2.84 3.23
CA ILE A 28 3.39 -1.56 2.54
C ILE A 28 4.20 -1.72 1.24
N ASN A 29 5.03 -2.76 1.13
CA ASN A 29 5.75 -3.07 -0.10
C ASN A 29 4.84 -3.70 -1.16
N GLN A 30 3.95 -4.62 -0.76
CA GLN A 30 2.94 -5.23 -1.62
C GLN A 30 1.95 -4.20 -2.19
N LEU A 31 1.58 -3.20 -1.38
CA LEU A 31 0.73 -2.09 -1.80
C LEU A 31 1.48 -0.99 -2.59
N GLY A 32 2.80 -1.13 -2.77
CA GLY A 32 3.62 -0.15 -3.45
C GLY A 32 3.67 1.22 -2.76
N ILE A 33 3.47 1.26 -1.45
CA ILE A 33 3.55 2.48 -0.62
C ILE A 33 5.01 2.84 -0.35
N LEU A 34 5.87 1.84 -0.18
CA LEU A 34 7.32 2.06 -0.02
C LEU A 34 7.95 2.50 -1.35
N GLU A 35 8.50 3.72 -1.39
CA GLU A 35 9.08 4.29 -2.61
C GLU A 35 10.61 4.13 -2.60
N ASN A 36 11.27 4.69 -1.58
CA ASN A 36 12.72 4.62 -1.46
C ASN A 36 13.17 4.46 -0.02
N VAL A 37 14.32 3.81 0.17
CA VAL A 37 15.05 3.79 1.43
C VAL A 37 16.47 4.21 1.11
N VAL A 38 16.91 5.35 1.64
CA VAL A 38 18.19 5.98 1.29
C VAL A 38 18.97 6.38 2.53
N ILE A 39 20.29 6.43 2.40
CA ILE A 39 21.15 6.96 3.47
C ILE A 39 21.21 8.48 3.31
N ASP A 40 20.79 9.20 4.34
CA ASP A 40 20.86 10.65 4.44
C ASP A 40 21.90 11.04 5.50
N ALA A 41 23.10 11.39 5.02
CA ALA A 41 24.29 11.65 5.82
C ALA A 41 24.66 10.51 6.78
N SER A 42 24.14 10.54 8.00
CA SER A 42 24.38 9.55 9.06
C SER A 42 23.11 8.85 9.54
N SER A 43 21.99 9.01 8.82
CA SER A 43 20.68 8.46 9.15
C SER A 43 20.06 7.76 7.94
N ILE A 44 19.05 6.92 8.15
CA ILE A 44 18.31 6.31 7.05
C ILE A 44 17.00 7.08 6.87
N ARG A 45 16.69 7.47 5.63
CA ARG A 45 15.40 8.04 5.26
C ARG A 45 14.56 7.02 4.51
N VAL A 46 13.31 6.87 4.94
CA VAL A 46 12.28 6.07 4.26
C VAL A 46 11.28 7.03 3.62
N ASP A 47 11.22 7.01 2.30
CA ASP A 47 10.26 7.76 1.52
C ASP A 47 9.04 6.86 1.24
N LEU A 48 7.86 7.30 1.67
CA LEU A 48 6.57 6.61 1.48
C LEU A 48 5.67 7.44 0.56
N VAL A 49 5.02 6.78 -0.39
CA VAL A 49 4.04 7.37 -1.32
C VAL A 49 2.66 6.85 -0.92
N PRO A 50 1.89 7.60 -0.11
CA PRO A 50 0.62 7.11 0.42
C PRO A 50 -0.46 7.04 -0.66
N THR A 51 -1.36 6.08 -0.52
CA THR A 51 -2.54 5.94 -1.40
C THR A 51 -3.41 7.19 -1.39
N ILE A 52 -3.56 7.81 -0.20
CA ILE A 52 -4.19 9.12 0.02
C ILE A 52 -3.40 9.91 1.06
N LEU A 53 -3.03 11.15 0.72
CA LEU A 53 -2.26 12.05 1.59
C LEU A 53 -2.99 12.45 2.89
N GLY A 54 -4.32 12.38 2.92
CA GLY A 54 -5.14 12.69 4.09
C GLY A 54 -5.58 11.46 4.89
N CYS A 55 -4.97 10.29 4.67
CA CYS A 55 -5.38 9.08 5.37
C CYS A 55 -5.04 9.18 6.88
N PRO A 56 -6.01 8.94 7.79
CA PRO A 56 -5.73 8.98 9.23
C PRO A 56 -4.72 7.90 9.66
N ALA A 57 -4.58 6.83 8.88
CA ALA A 57 -3.67 5.73 9.16
C ALA A 57 -2.18 6.05 8.91
N LEU A 58 -1.83 7.20 8.32
CA LEU A 58 -0.44 7.52 8.01
C LEU A 58 0.43 7.61 9.27
N GLY A 59 -0.11 8.12 10.38
CA GLY A 59 0.62 8.17 11.65
C GLY A 59 0.98 6.77 12.18
N ILE A 60 0.04 5.82 12.04
CA ILE A 60 0.25 4.42 12.46
C ILE A 60 1.34 3.78 11.61
N ILE A 61 1.26 3.94 10.28
CA ILE A 61 2.27 3.42 9.35
C ILE A 61 3.65 4.02 9.67
N GLU A 62 3.73 5.32 9.96
CA GLU A 62 4.98 5.96 10.34
C GLU A 62 5.58 5.36 11.62
N GLU A 63 4.77 5.14 12.65
CA GLU A 63 5.22 4.55 13.91
C GLU A 63 5.67 3.09 13.73
N ASP A 64 4.94 2.30 12.95
CA ASP A 64 5.28 0.90 12.67
C ASP A 64 6.57 0.79 11.86
N VAL A 65 6.78 1.65 10.86
CA VAL A 65 8.03 1.74 10.10
C VAL A 65 9.21 2.11 11.01
N LYS A 66 9.03 3.10 11.88
CA LYS A 66 10.04 3.47 12.88
C LYS A 66 10.30 2.34 13.87
N ALA A 67 9.28 1.59 14.27
CA ALA A 67 9.41 0.45 15.18
C ALA A 67 10.19 -0.71 14.52
N ALA A 68 9.88 -1.04 13.27
CA ALA A 68 10.56 -2.08 12.51
C ALA A 68 12.06 -1.77 12.34
N ALA A 69 12.41 -0.52 12.03
CA ALA A 69 13.81 -0.10 11.94
C ALA A 69 14.52 -0.09 13.30
N ARG A 70 13.86 0.38 14.36
CA ARG A 70 14.41 0.36 15.73
C ARG A 70 14.70 -1.06 16.22
N GLY A 71 13.89 -2.04 15.83
CA GLY A 71 14.13 -3.46 16.12
C GLY A 71 15.46 -3.98 15.55
N LEU A 72 15.98 -3.34 14.50
CA LEU A 72 17.29 -3.64 13.90
C LEU A 72 18.41 -2.75 14.44
N GLY A 73 18.13 -1.86 15.40
CA GLY A 73 19.11 -0.93 15.95
C GLY A 73 19.37 0.33 15.09
N HIS A 74 18.50 0.61 14.12
CA HIS A 74 18.61 1.80 13.27
C HIS A 74 17.49 2.82 13.58
N GLU A 75 17.84 4.10 13.62
CA GLU A 75 16.84 5.17 13.55
C GLU A 75 16.59 5.58 12.09
N VAL A 76 15.30 5.70 11.75
CA VAL A 76 14.84 6.11 10.43
C VAL A 76 13.99 7.38 10.50
N ALA A 77 14.19 8.27 9.53
CA ALA A 77 13.28 9.38 9.27
C ALA A 77 12.27 8.95 8.20
N VAL A 78 10.98 9.06 8.49
CA VAL A 78 9.91 8.77 7.52
C VAL A 78 9.47 10.05 6.84
N ARG A 79 9.33 10.02 5.52
CA ARG A 79 8.83 11.14 4.72
C ARG A 79 7.69 10.68 3.83
N PHE A 80 6.54 11.37 3.95
CA PHE A 80 5.43 11.19 3.02
C PHE A 80 5.64 12.07 1.78
N CYS A 81 5.84 11.42 0.65
CA CYS A 81 6.05 12.05 -0.65
C CYS A 81 4.72 12.45 -1.28
N ARG A 82 4.66 13.69 -1.81
CA ARG A 82 3.54 14.17 -2.65
C ARG A 82 3.75 13.86 -4.13
N SER A 83 4.99 13.56 -4.52
CA SER A 83 5.39 13.21 -5.88
C SER A 83 6.43 12.09 -5.80
N PRO A 84 6.29 11.01 -6.60
CA PRO A 84 5.18 10.74 -7.52
C PRO A 84 3.85 10.53 -6.79
N VAL A 85 2.73 10.69 -7.50
CA VAL A 85 1.39 10.36 -6.97
C VAL A 85 1.24 8.84 -6.98
N TRP A 86 0.65 8.27 -5.92
CA TRP A 86 0.37 6.85 -5.85
C TRP A 86 -0.65 6.45 -6.93
N THR A 87 -0.41 5.31 -7.58
CA THR A 87 -1.31 4.74 -8.58
C THR A 87 -1.54 3.25 -8.29
N PRO A 88 -2.71 2.69 -8.66
CA PRO A 88 -3.04 1.29 -8.38
C PRO A 88 -2.11 0.28 -9.07
N ASP A 89 -1.48 0.68 -10.17
CA ASP A 89 -0.47 -0.12 -10.89
C ASP A 89 0.80 -0.43 -10.07
N ARG A 90 0.95 0.18 -8.88
CA ARG A 90 2.03 -0.10 -7.93
C ARG A 90 1.78 -1.36 -7.07
N ILE A 91 0.54 -1.86 -7.05
CA ILE A 91 0.17 -3.04 -6.26
C ILE A 91 0.68 -4.30 -6.94
N SER A 92 1.40 -5.15 -6.20
CA SER A 92 1.92 -6.42 -6.72
C SER A 92 0.82 -7.40 -7.11
N GLU A 93 1.10 -8.31 -8.04
CA GLU A 93 0.11 -9.28 -8.53
C GLU A 93 -0.47 -10.17 -7.41
N ASP A 94 0.38 -10.61 -6.47
CA ASP A 94 -0.05 -11.38 -5.31
C ASP A 94 -0.97 -10.58 -4.38
N ALA A 95 -0.69 -9.29 -4.20
CA ALA A 95 -1.52 -8.41 -3.40
C ALA A 95 -2.87 -8.14 -4.06
N GLN A 96 -2.90 -8.01 -5.39
CA GLN A 96 -4.17 -7.92 -6.14
C GLN A 96 -5.05 -9.16 -5.95
N GLN A 97 -4.44 -10.36 -5.90
CA GLN A 97 -5.17 -11.60 -5.65
C GLN A 97 -5.72 -11.66 -4.21
N ILE A 98 -4.92 -11.28 -3.21
CA ILE A 98 -5.38 -11.21 -1.81
C ILE A 98 -6.53 -10.20 -1.66
N LEU A 99 -6.41 -9.01 -2.25
CA LEU A 99 -7.48 -8.00 -2.25
C LEU A 99 -8.76 -8.53 -2.90
N ALA A 100 -8.65 -9.26 -4.01
CA ALA A 100 -9.78 -9.85 -4.69
C ALA A 100 -10.45 -10.95 -3.83
N ASN A 101 -9.67 -11.87 -3.28
CA ASN A 101 -10.19 -13.07 -2.62
C ASN A 101 -10.66 -12.82 -1.19
N GLU A 102 -9.88 -12.08 -0.41
CA GLU A 102 -10.14 -11.89 1.03
C GLU A 102 -11.00 -10.65 1.30
N TYR A 103 -10.88 -9.63 0.44
CA TYR A 103 -11.51 -8.33 0.66
C TYR A 103 -12.60 -7.97 -0.37
N THR A 104 -12.80 -8.81 -1.40
CA THR A 104 -13.73 -8.52 -2.51
C THR A 104 -13.42 -7.19 -3.22
N ILE A 105 -12.15 -6.78 -3.23
CA ILE A 105 -11.71 -5.52 -3.83
C ILE A 105 -11.19 -5.77 -5.23
N ALA A 106 -11.71 -5.01 -6.19
CA ALA A 106 -11.20 -4.99 -7.55
C ALA A 106 -10.26 -3.80 -7.76
N ILE A 107 -9.02 -4.08 -8.18
CA ILE A 107 -8.11 -3.04 -8.62
C ILE A 107 -8.45 -2.63 -10.04
N THR A 108 -8.60 -1.32 -10.26
CA THR A 108 -8.84 -0.74 -11.58
C THR A 108 -7.49 -0.36 -12.21
N PRO A 109 -6.96 -1.14 -13.16
CA PRO A 109 -5.70 -0.80 -13.82
C PRO A 109 -5.89 0.44 -14.71
N ARG A 110 -4.84 1.27 -14.84
CA ARG A 110 -4.85 2.47 -15.70
C ARG A 110 -5.27 2.21 -17.15
N SER A 111 -5.03 1.02 -17.67
CA SER A 111 -5.20 0.65 -19.09
C SER A 111 -6.15 -0.52 -19.33
N GLY A 112 -7.05 -0.84 -18.39
CA GLY A 112 -7.90 -2.02 -18.50
C GLY A 112 -9.32 -1.83 -17.98
N ARG A 113 -10.12 -2.91 -18.06
CA ARG A 113 -11.47 -2.98 -17.48
C ARG A 113 -11.39 -3.76 -16.18
N THR A 114 -11.95 -3.18 -15.12
CA THR A 114 -12.03 -3.80 -13.80
C THR A 114 -12.93 -5.04 -13.88
N GLN A 115 -12.41 -6.18 -13.42
CA GLN A 115 -13.16 -7.43 -13.33
C GLN A 115 -13.72 -7.60 -11.91
N CYS A 116 -14.94 -8.14 -11.82
CA CYS A 116 -15.53 -8.56 -10.57
C CYS A 116 -14.70 -9.72 -9.98
N PRO A 117 -14.15 -9.59 -8.76
CA PRO A 117 -13.34 -10.64 -8.14
C PRO A 117 -14.14 -11.91 -7.84
N VAL A 118 -15.46 -11.80 -7.72
CA VAL A 118 -16.33 -12.95 -7.38
C VAL A 118 -16.70 -13.79 -8.61
N CYS A 119 -16.99 -13.16 -9.76
CA CYS A 119 -17.54 -13.88 -10.92
C CYS A 119 -16.87 -13.53 -12.26
N GLY A 120 -15.83 -12.71 -12.27
CA GLY A 120 -15.04 -12.37 -13.46
C GLY A 120 -15.71 -11.45 -14.48
N THR A 121 -16.94 -10.99 -14.26
CA THR A 121 -17.59 -10.05 -15.21
C THR A 121 -16.91 -8.69 -15.18
N THR A 122 -16.91 -7.99 -16.32
CA THR A 122 -16.40 -6.61 -16.43
C THR A 122 -17.49 -5.55 -16.32
N SER A 123 -18.74 -5.97 -16.09
CA SER A 123 -19.90 -5.09 -15.97
C SER A 123 -20.13 -4.69 -14.52
N LEU A 124 -19.27 -3.80 -14.02
CA LEU A 124 -19.40 -3.19 -12.69
C LEU A 124 -20.06 -1.82 -12.82
N GLU A 125 -21.14 -1.61 -12.08
CA GLU A 125 -21.86 -0.34 -12.03
C GLU A 125 -21.36 0.47 -10.84
N LYS A 126 -20.80 1.66 -11.07
CA LYS A 126 -20.41 2.55 -9.98
C LYS A 126 -21.64 3.01 -9.20
N ARG A 127 -21.60 2.83 -7.87
CA ARG A 127 -22.68 3.24 -6.95
C ARG A 127 -22.30 4.43 -6.10
N SER A 128 -21.02 4.55 -5.73
CA SER A 128 -20.53 5.66 -4.91
C SER A 128 -19.08 5.96 -5.22
N ASP A 129 -18.72 7.25 -5.24
CA ASP A 129 -17.34 7.73 -5.27
C ASP A 129 -16.59 7.50 -3.95
N VAL A 130 -17.32 7.27 -2.86
CA VAL A 130 -16.76 7.04 -1.52
C VAL A 130 -17.14 5.67 -0.99
N GLY A 131 -16.17 4.99 -0.39
CA GLY A 131 -16.32 3.67 0.23
C GLY A 131 -16.00 3.68 1.73
N PRO A 132 -15.78 2.49 2.32
CA PRO A 132 -15.46 2.35 3.74
C PRO A 132 -14.17 3.07 4.16
N THR A 133 -13.22 3.22 3.24
CA THR A 133 -11.99 3.98 3.44
C THR A 133 -11.83 5.00 2.34
N ALA A 134 -11.10 6.09 2.62
CA ALA A 134 -11.01 7.23 1.70
C ALA A 134 -10.46 6.83 0.32
N CYS A 135 -9.65 5.77 0.25
CA CYS A 135 -9.03 5.27 -0.97
C CYS A 135 -9.92 4.34 -1.79
N ARG A 136 -11.16 4.08 -1.32
CA ARG A 136 -12.11 3.16 -1.96
C ARG A 136 -13.34 3.89 -2.49
N SER A 137 -13.91 3.30 -3.53
CA SER A 137 -15.21 3.64 -4.11
C SER A 137 -16.06 2.37 -4.16
N VAL A 138 -17.38 2.49 -4.24
CA VAL A 138 -18.29 1.33 -4.22
C VAL A 138 -18.89 1.12 -5.59
N HIS A 139 -18.77 -0.11 -6.08
CA HIS A 139 -19.39 -0.62 -7.30
C HIS A 139 -20.35 -1.76 -6.98
N TRP A 140 -21.22 -2.07 -7.93
CA TRP A 140 -22.16 -3.18 -7.85
C TRP A 140 -22.01 -4.07 -9.06
N CYS A 141 -21.88 -5.38 -8.82
CA CYS A 141 -21.89 -6.37 -9.89
C CYS A 141 -23.30 -6.87 -10.14
N ALA A 142 -23.90 -6.51 -11.27
CA ALA A 142 -25.26 -6.97 -11.64
C ALA A 142 -25.35 -8.49 -11.85
N ASN A 143 -24.25 -9.17 -12.16
CA ASN A 143 -24.23 -10.61 -12.44
C ASN A 143 -24.29 -11.46 -11.16
N CYS A 144 -23.37 -11.25 -10.22
CA CYS A 144 -23.33 -12.02 -8.98
C CYS A 144 -24.03 -11.33 -7.80
N ARG A 145 -24.50 -10.09 -7.99
CA ARG A 145 -25.22 -9.28 -6.98
C ARG A 145 -24.40 -9.04 -5.71
N ASN A 146 -23.12 -8.75 -5.89
CA ASN A 146 -22.22 -8.37 -4.79
C ASN A 146 -21.78 -6.90 -4.91
N PRO A 147 -21.62 -6.20 -3.78
CA PRO A 147 -20.89 -4.93 -3.75
C PRO A 147 -19.39 -5.21 -3.92
N ILE A 148 -18.74 -4.43 -4.78
CA ILE A 148 -17.31 -4.51 -5.14
C ILE A 148 -16.63 -3.18 -4.81
#